data_AF-A0A1G6ZSK2-F1
#
_entry.id   AF-A0A1G6ZSK2-F1
#
_cell.length_a   1.000
_cell.length_b   1.000
_cell.length_c   1.000
_cell.angle_alpha   90.00
_cell.angle_beta   90.00
_cell.angle_gamma   90.00
#
_symmetry.space_group_name_H-M   'P 1'
#
loop_
_entity.id
_entity.type
_entity.pdbx_description
1 polymer ?
#
loop_
_entity_poly.entity_id
_entity_poly.type
_entity_poly.pdbx_seq_one_letter_code
_entity_poly.pdbx_strand_id
1 'polypeptide(L)'
;MKSWFLRRINARLILGGSLSLLFSAASAQTTTYSNPADNGTAANRYTVPSGQSQRVIIRVWGGGGGGGTRTQDDRAAGGGGGGAYSQVTYTLTPGNYTVNVGKGGAASGADGGDSYFRISSVFEITANGGNSADNSTGGANGGSAQSNGTTWWWANIGGATNIVNNGGNDGANGSTNGSGYGGGGGGAAGTRSVGSDGSGRTHGNGGNGEIGSNAGAGGNGGDGASRTINAVAGVAPGGGGGGGFWADNGTSRAGASGGNGRVEVTIDQVLPVQFEAISATATTSELLVNFTTLEESNNDHFNIQASEDGKDFQTIATVKSKHAGTVFTGNTTYSVSIDKNGNAVLLSLSVMAVAALGFAGARRNRKLFMAAVLSYVLIGIAAVSCSKNSTEINTEDLKGKKGFIRIEQVDTDGHSSYSKIVAVTRD
;
A
#
# COMPACT_ATOMS: atom_id res chain seq x y z
N MET A 1 65.16 -47.72 20.84
CA MET A 1 64.40 -48.99 20.75
C MET A 1 62.93 -48.69 20.61
N LYS A 2 62.33 -49.08 19.47
CA LYS A 2 61.02 -49.74 19.28
C LYS A 2 59.81 -49.17 20.07
N SER A 3 58.65 -48.86 19.51
CA SER A 3 58.03 -49.33 18.26
C SER A 3 56.80 -48.48 17.90
N TRP A 4 56.73 -48.20 16.61
CA TRP A 4 55.54 -48.00 15.77
C TRP A 4 54.51 -49.15 15.93
N PHE A 5 53.21 -48.86 16.09
CA PHE A 5 52.08 -49.33 15.23
C PHE A 5 50.67 -49.00 15.79
N LEU A 6 49.96 -48.12 15.07
CA LEU A 6 48.56 -48.19 14.60
C LEU A 6 47.36 -48.38 15.56
N ARG A 7 46.42 -47.42 15.51
CA ARG A 7 45.19 -47.53 14.68
C ARG A 7 44.49 -46.17 14.49
N ARG A 8 44.11 -45.88 13.24
CA ARG A 8 43.34 -44.71 12.77
C ARG A 8 41.87 -44.81 13.18
N ILE A 9 41.25 -43.69 13.58
CA ILE A 9 39.85 -43.36 13.22
C ILE A 9 39.81 -41.87 12.83
N ASN A 10 39.40 -41.62 11.59
CA ASN A 10 39.00 -40.32 11.07
C ASN A 10 37.64 -39.95 11.65
N ALA A 11 37.48 -38.74 12.20
CA ALA A 11 36.17 -38.11 12.31
C ALA A 11 36.31 -36.59 12.16
N ARG A 12 35.61 -36.10 11.15
CA ARG A 12 35.49 -34.70 10.73
C ARG A 12 34.92 -33.86 11.88
N LEU A 13 35.53 -32.72 12.19
CA LEU A 13 34.90 -31.67 12.99
C LEU A 13 34.14 -30.74 12.02
N ILE A 14 32.83 -31.00 11.86
CA ILE A 14 31.87 -30.06 11.28
C ILE A 14 30.65 -30.06 12.21
N LEU A 15 30.05 -28.87 12.37
CA LEU A 15 28.80 -28.53 13.06
C LEU A 15 28.89 -28.31 14.58
N GLY A 16 28.37 -27.22 15.16
CA GLY A 16 27.52 -26.18 14.56
C GLY A 16 27.54 -24.91 15.41
N GLY A 17 28.07 -23.84 14.83
CA GLY A 17 27.57 -22.50 15.15
C GLY A 17 26.29 -22.34 14.35
N SER A 18 25.14 -22.31 15.02
CA SER A 18 23.88 -21.91 14.42
C SER A 18 24.01 -20.44 14.01
N LEU A 19 24.45 -20.21 12.77
CA LEU A 19 24.18 -18.97 12.06
C LEU A 19 22.68 -18.95 11.84
N SER A 20 21.95 -18.41 12.82
CA SER A 20 20.57 -18.03 12.68
C SER A 20 20.53 -16.93 11.61
N LEU A 21 20.49 -17.36 10.35
CA LEU A 21 19.90 -16.58 9.27
C LEU A 21 18.48 -16.29 9.73
N LEU A 22 18.30 -15.11 10.35
CA LEU A 22 17.03 -14.45 10.40
C LEU A 22 16.68 -14.16 8.93
N PHE A 23 16.12 -15.15 8.26
CA PHE A 23 15.18 -14.90 7.20
C PHE A 23 14.06 -14.11 7.86
N SER A 24 14.15 -12.78 7.83
CA SER A 24 12.97 -11.94 7.90
C SER A 24 12.15 -12.32 6.69
N ALA A 25 11.30 -13.34 6.84
CA ALA A 25 10.16 -13.50 5.98
C ALA A 25 9.46 -12.13 6.04
N ALA A 26 9.46 -11.40 4.93
CA ALA A 26 8.68 -10.18 4.80
C ALA A 26 7.21 -10.62 4.97
N SER A 27 6.71 -10.60 6.20
CA SER A 27 5.29 -10.80 6.43
C SER A 27 4.59 -9.61 5.79
N ALA A 28 3.58 -9.87 4.98
CA ALA A 28 2.73 -8.81 4.45
C ALA A 28 2.30 -7.89 5.60
N GLN A 29 2.68 -6.61 5.54
CA GLN A 29 2.39 -5.64 6.59
C GLN A 29 1.03 -4.99 6.29
N THR A 30 0.05 -5.20 7.17
CA THR A 30 -1.27 -4.58 7.06
C THR A 30 -1.38 -3.39 8.00
N THR A 31 -1.77 -2.24 7.45
CA THR A 31 -2.19 -1.06 8.20
C THR A 31 -3.71 -0.97 8.19
N THR A 32 -4.34 -0.87 9.35
CA THR A 32 -5.80 -0.80 9.49
C THR A 32 -6.23 0.57 10.00
N TYR A 33 -7.19 1.18 9.32
CA TYR A 33 -7.85 2.42 9.70
C TYR A 33 -9.29 2.14 10.08
N SER A 34 -9.68 2.51 11.29
CA SER A 34 -11.05 2.33 11.81
C SER A 34 -11.64 3.58 12.46
N ASN A 35 -10.86 4.67 12.53
CA ASN A 35 -11.37 5.93 13.05
C ASN A 35 -12.12 6.68 11.92
N PRO A 36 -13.45 6.88 12.04
CA PRO A 36 -14.22 7.57 11.01
C PRO A 36 -13.77 9.03 10.84
N ALA A 37 -13.98 9.57 9.65
CA ALA A 37 -13.80 10.99 9.42
C ALA A 37 -14.89 11.80 10.11
N ASP A 38 -14.50 12.88 10.79
CA ASP A 38 -15.43 13.83 11.39
C ASP A 38 -15.57 15.07 10.50
N ASN A 39 -16.82 15.47 10.26
CA ASN A 39 -17.20 16.80 9.77
C ASN A 39 -16.43 17.27 8.51
N GLY A 40 -16.24 16.38 7.53
CA GLY A 40 -15.61 16.71 6.25
C GLY A 40 -14.07 16.75 6.25
N THR A 41 -13.39 16.39 7.34
CA THR A 41 -11.93 16.24 7.37
C THR A 41 -11.56 14.77 7.31
N ALA A 42 -10.82 14.36 6.26
CA ALA A 42 -10.28 13.00 6.20
C ALA A 42 -9.33 12.77 7.39
N ALA A 43 -9.74 11.90 8.31
CA ALA A 43 -8.99 11.68 9.56
C ALA A 43 -7.67 10.94 9.34
N ASN A 44 -7.53 10.23 8.21
CA ASN A 44 -6.46 9.25 8.04
C ASN A 44 -5.62 9.54 6.79
N ARG A 45 -4.32 9.25 6.90
CA ARG A 45 -3.35 9.32 5.81
C ARG A 45 -2.58 8.01 5.74
N TYR A 46 -2.33 7.56 4.51
CA TYR A 46 -1.36 6.51 4.21
C TYR A 46 -0.18 7.14 3.48
N THR A 47 1.03 6.92 3.96
CA THR A 47 2.24 7.48 3.37
C THR A 47 3.08 6.34 2.82
N VAL A 48 3.35 6.38 1.53
CA VAL A 48 4.42 5.59 0.94
C VAL A 48 5.71 6.37 1.12
N PRO A 49 6.71 5.83 1.85
CA PRO A 49 8.00 6.48 2.00
C PRO A 49 8.58 6.87 0.65
N SER A 50 9.26 8.00 0.63
CA SER A 50 9.78 8.51 -0.61
C SER A 50 10.87 7.58 -1.17
N GLY A 51 10.88 7.33 -2.48
CA GLY A 51 11.89 6.50 -3.15
C GLY A 51 11.58 5.01 -3.21
N GLN A 52 10.41 4.60 -2.74
CA GLN A 52 9.93 3.23 -2.85
C GLN A 52 8.55 3.21 -3.50
N SER A 53 8.34 2.35 -4.50
CA SER A 53 6.98 2.00 -4.91
C SER A 53 6.53 0.77 -4.13
N GLN A 54 5.24 0.65 -3.84
CA GLN A 54 4.70 -0.49 -3.09
C GLN A 54 3.51 -1.08 -3.84
N ARG A 55 3.57 -2.36 -4.17
CA ARG A 55 2.39 -3.14 -4.54
C ARG A 55 1.59 -3.40 -3.28
N VAL A 56 0.38 -2.85 -3.21
CA VAL A 56 -0.51 -2.95 -2.06
C VAL A 56 -1.84 -3.57 -2.44
N ILE A 57 -2.45 -4.29 -1.50
CA ILE A 57 -3.86 -4.69 -1.54
C ILE A 57 -4.62 -3.72 -0.64
N ILE A 58 -5.52 -2.95 -1.24
CA ILE A 58 -6.38 -1.99 -0.55
C ILE A 58 -7.75 -2.60 -0.42
N ARG A 59 -8.28 -2.65 0.81
CA ARG A 59 -9.62 -3.15 1.15
C ARG A 59 -10.39 -2.07 1.88
N VAL A 60 -11.65 -1.89 1.50
CA VAL A 60 -12.48 -0.78 1.95
C VAL A 60 -13.86 -1.32 2.30
N TRP A 61 -14.38 -0.98 3.48
CA TRP A 61 -15.73 -1.29 3.94
C TRP A 61 -16.48 -0.01 4.30
N GLY A 62 -17.66 0.20 3.74
CA GLY A 62 -18.54 1.34 4.08
C GLY A 62 -19.09 1.21 5.51
N GLY A 63 -19.54 2.32 6.10
CA GLY A 63 -20.28 2.30 7.37
C GLY A 63 -21.66 1.66 7.21
N GLY A 64 -22.19 1.03 8.26
CA GLY A 64 -23.57 0.52 8.25
C GLY A 64 -24.58 1.63 8.53
N GLY A 65 -25.79 1.51 8.00
CA GLY A 65 -26.89 2.44 8.25
C GLY A 65 -27.52 2.27 9.64
N GLY A 66 -28.09 3.34 10.18
CA GLY A 66 -28.82 3.29 11.45
C GLY A 66 -30.19 2.61 11.32
N GLY A 67 -30.61 1.89 12.35
CA GLY A 67 -31.97 1.35 12.45
C GLY A 67 -32.98 2.44 12.83
N GLY A 68 -34.24 2.25 12.43
CA GLY A 68 -35.31 3.21 12.68
C GLY A 68 -35.77 3.23 14.15
N THR A 69 -36.37 4.33 14.60
CA THR A 69 -36.97 4.43 15.94
C THR A 69 -38.46 4.67 15.84
N ARG A 70 -39.29 3.88 16.52
CA ARG A 70 -40.73 4.16 16.57
C ARG A 70 -41.07 5.12 17.69
N THR A 71 -41.90 6.11 17.38
CA THR A 71 -42.44 7.09 18.34
C THR A 71 -43.97 7.12 18.39
N GLN A 72 -44.68 6.43 17.49
CA GLN A 72 -46.15 6.42 17.39
C GLN A 72 -46.67 5.12 16.70
N ASP A 73 -47.90 4.72 17.10
CA ASP A 73 -48.90 3.73 16.63
C ASP A 73 -48.59 2.51 15.74
N ASP A 74 -47.46 2.40 15.02
CA ASP A 74 -46.98 1.07 14.59
C ASP A 74 -45.78 0.62 15.42
N ARG A 75 -45.90 -0.62 15.87
CA ARG A 75 -45.13 -1.18 16.97
C ARG A 75 -43.65 -1.42 16.65
N ALA A 76 -43.23 -1.53 15.40
CA ALA A 76 -41.85 -1.92 15.06
C ALA A 76 -41.22 -1.06 13.95
N ALA A 77 -39.92 -0.79 14.09
CA ALA A 77 -39.09 -0.18 13.05
C ALA A 77 -38.21 -1.22 12.35
N GLY A 78 -37.86 -0.97 11.09
CA GLY A 78 -36.88 -1.77 10.35
C GLY A 78 -35.44 -1.55 10.81
N GLY A 79 -34.58 -2.51 10.49
CA GLY A 79 -33.14 -2.42 10.69
C GLY A 79 -32.45 -1.64 9.57
N GLY A 80 -31.30 -1.04 9.87
CA GLY A 80 -30.43 -0.39 8.89
C GLY A 80 -29.68 -1.40 8.01
N GLY A 81 -29.30 -1.01 6.80
CA GLY A 81 -28.53 -1.83 5.87
C GLY A 81 -27.05 -1.92 6.24
N GLY A 82 -26.41 -3.04 5.87
CA GLY A 82 -24.97 -3.22 6.00
C GLY A 82 -24.18 -2.43 4.96
N GLY A 83 -22.92 -2.09 5.24
CA GLY A 83 -22.02 -1.41 4.31
C GLY A 83 -21.46 -2.32 3.22
N ALA A 84 -21.11 -1.72 2.08
CA ALA A 84 -20.48 -2.40 0.95
C ALA A 84 -19.00 -2.71 1.21
N TYR A 85 -18.39 -3.48 0.31
CA TYR A 85 -16.98 -3.85 0.29
C TYR A 85 -16.36 -3.63 -1.09
N SER A 86 -15.14 -3.09 -1.10
CA SER A 86 -14.33 -2.92 -2.32
C SER A 86 -12.87 -3.32 -2.08
N GLN A 87 -12.24 -3.95 -3.08
CA GLN A 87 -10.84 -4.34 -3.07
C GLN A 87 -10.16 -4.02 -4.39
N VAL A 88 -8.86 -3.68 -4.31
CA VAL A 88 -7.96 -3.71 -5.46
C VAL A 88 -6.53 -3.99 -5.05
N THR A 89 -5.76 -4.53 -5.97
CA THR A 89 -4.30 -4.57 -5.89
C THR A 89 -3.70 -3.55 -6.85
N TYR A 90 -2.87 -2.65 -6.34
CA TYR A 90 -2.31 -1.53 -7.09
C TYR A 90 -0.88 -1.22 -6.65
N THR A 91 -0.07 -0.65 -7.54
CA THR A 91 1.27 -0.15 -7.22
C THR A 91 1.20 1.33 -6.89
N LEU A 92 1.37 1.66 -5.61
CA LEU A 92 1.50 3.04 -5.14
C LEU A 92 2.93 3.53 -5.34
N THR A 93 3.07 4.77 -5.76
CA THR A 93 4.34 5.50 -5.82
C THR A 93 4.58 6.23 -4.50
N PRO A 94 5.79 6.76 -4.27
CA PRO A 94 6.05 7.74 -3.20
C PRO A 94 4.97 8.81 -3.07
N GLY A 95 4.49 9.05 -1.85
CA GLY A 95 3.50 10.11 -1.62
C GLY A 95 2.56 9.90 -0.43
N ASN A 96 1.66 10.86 -0.27
CA ASN A 96 0.62 10.86 0.77
C ASN A 96 -0.75 10.64 0.15
N TYR A 97 -1.43 9.60 0.60
CA TYR A 97 -2.74 9.18 0.13
C TYR A 97 -3.80 9.47 1.19
N THR A 98 -4.97 9.94 0.75
CA THR A 98 -6.09 10.24 1.66
C THR A 98 -6.85 8.95 1.96
N VAL A 99 -7.10 8.69 3.24
CA VAL A 99 -7.92 7.57 3.68
C VAL A 99 -9.12 8.11 4.46
N ASN A 100 -10.31 7.73 4.02
CA ASN A 100 -11.57 8.07 4.68
C ASN A 100 -12.24 6.80 5.19
N VAL A 101 -12.60 6.81 6.47
CA VAL A 101 -13.41 5.74 7.06
C VAL A 101 -14.80 6.31 7.26
N GLY A 102 -15.80 5.63 6.70
CA GLY A 102 -17.20 5.97 6.82
C GLY A 102 -17.70 5.81 8.26
N LYS A 103 -18.39 6.81 8.79
CA LYS A 103 -19.04 6.73 10.09
C LYS A 103 -20.27 5.83 10.01
N GLY A 104 -20.52 5.04 11.04
CA GLY A 104 -21.79 4.31 11.16
C GLY A 104 -22.94 5.30 11.31
N GLY A 105 -24.05 5.02 10.62
CA GLY A 105 -25.26 5.83 10.67
C GLY A 105 -25.82 5.91 12.07
N ALA A 106 -26.22 7.10 12.51
CA ALA A 106 -26.93 7.27 13.78
C ALA A 106 -28.33 6.63 13.70
N ALA A 107 -28.88 6.22 14.85
CA ALA A 107 -30.24 5.70 14.89
C ALA A 107 -31.25 6.74 14.36
N SER A 108 -32.30 6.26 13.68
CA SER A 108 -33.42 7.06 13.16
C SER A 108 -33.07 7.95 11.96
N GLY A 109 -32.77 7.34 10.81
CA GLY A 109 -32.72 8.03 9.52
C GLY A 109 -31.37 8.65 9.14
N ALA A 110 -30.25 8.19 9.72
CA ALA A 110 -28.92 8.58 9.26
C ALA A 110 -28.19 7.39 8.61
N ASP A 111 -27.86 7.54 7.32
CA ASP A 111 -27.14 6.55 6.54
C ASP A 111 -25.71 6.36 7.05
N GLY A 112 -25.12 5.20 6.73
CA GLY A 112 -23.70 4.98 6.90
C GLY A 112 -22.90 5.85 5.93
N GLY A 113 -21.78 6.39 6.39
CA GLY A 113 -20.85 7.10 5.51
C GLY A 113 -20.06 6.14 4.62
N ASP A 114 -19.66 6.64 3.46
CA ASP A 114 -18.77 5.91 2.55
C ASP A 114 -17.34 5.85 3.11
N SER A 115 -16.67 4.73 2.91
CA SER A 115 -15.22 4.63 3.12
C SER A 115 -14.52 4.71 1.78
N TYR A 116 -13.33 5.32 1.75
CA TYR A 116 -12.54 5.37 0.53
C TYR A 116 -11.03 5.49 0.75
N PHE A 117 -10.27 5.04 -0.25
CA PHE A 117 -8.84 5.29 -0.39
C PHE A 117 -8.59 6.06 -1.68
N ARG A 118 -8.09 7.30 -1.57
CA ARG A 118 -7.87 8.18 -2.72
C ARG A 118 -6.42 8.12 -3.17
N ILE A 119 -6.22 7.62 -4.40
CA ILE A 119 -4.90 7.51 -5.04
C ILE A 119 -4.53 8.82 -5.76
N SER A 120 -5.51 9.47 -6.40
CA SER A 120 -5.33 10.76 -7.06
C SER A 120 -6.61 11.59 -6.98
N SER A 121 -6.61 12.81 -7.53
CA SER A 121 -7.83 13.65 -7.58
C SER A 121 -8.99 13.03 -8.36
N VAL A 122 -8.70 11.98 -9.11
CA VAL A 122 -9.63 11.37 -10.05
C VAL A 122 -9.77 9.85 -9.85
N PHE A 123 -8.84 9.21 -9.11
CA PHE A 123 -8.92 7.79 -8.77
C PHE A 123 -9.08 7.56 -7.27
N GLU A 124 -10.15 6.86 -6.93
CA GLU A 124 -10.53 6.51 -5.57
C GLU A 124 -11.18 5.12 -5.55
N ILE A 125 -10.83 4.33 -4.55
CA ILE A 125 -11.50 3.06 -4.25
C ILE A 125 -12.52 3.37 -3.16
N THR A 126 -13.81 3.16 -3.44
CA THR A 126 -14.90 3.54 -2.55
C THR A 126 -15.74 2.32 -2.21
N ALA A 127 -16.17 2.22 -0.96
CA ALA A 127 -17.20 1.28 -0.53
C ALA A 127 -18.33 2.09 0.11
N ASN A 128 -19.51 1.99 -0.50
CA ASN A 128 -20.68 2.77 -0.10
C ASN A 128 -21.18 2.35 1.28
N GLY A 129 -21.64 3.33 2.06
CA GLY A 129 -22.35 3.08 3.30
C GLY A 129 -23.72 2.42 3.08
N GLY A 130 -24.23 1.75 4.11
CA GLY A 130 -25.58 1.19 4.12
C GLY A 130 -26.64 2.25 4.40
N ASN A 131 -27.84 2.08 3.84
CA ASN A 131 -28.93 3.02 4.05
C ASN A 131 -29.53 2.84 5.45
N SER A 132 -30.07 3.92 5.99
CA SER A 132 -30.79 3.92 7.25
C SER A 132 -32.25 3.54 7.07
N ALA A 133 -32.81 2.92 8.11
CA ALA A 133 -34.23 2.70 8.18
C ALA A 133 -34.90 3.93 8.78
N ASP A 134 -35.97 4.35 8.12
CA ASP A 134 -36.88 5.38 8.62
C ASP A 134 -37.67 4.86 9.84
N ASN A 135 -38.49 5.74 10.42
CA ASN A 135 -39.44 5.38 11.48
C ASN A 135 -40.64 4.58 10.93
N SER A 136 -40.40 3.63 10.04
CA SER A 136 -41.38 2.75 9.40
C SER A 136 -41.01 1.27 9.65
N THR A 137 -41.92 0.34 9.32
CA THR A 137 -41.62 -1.10 9.43
C THR A 137 -40.62 -1.58 8.38
N GLY A 138 -40.34 -0.81 7.33
CA GLY A 138 -39.42 -1.19 6.26
C GLY A 138 -37.97 -1.21 6.73
N GLY A 139 -37.28 -2.33 6.49
CA GLY A 139 -35.83 -2.40 6.59
C GLY A 139 -35.17 -1.63 5.46
N ALA A 140 -33.94 -1.17 5.70
CA ALA A 140 -33.21 -0.37 4.74
C ALA A 140 -32.26 -1.22 3.89
N ASN A 141 -32.04 -0.77 2.65
CA ASN A 141 -31.15 -1.48 1.74
C ASN A 141 -29.70 -1.40 2.20
N GLY A 142 -28.93 -2.46 1.93
CA GLY A 142 -27.50 -2.45 2.08
C GLY A 142 -26.81 -1.46 1.13
N GLY A 143 -25.56 -1.13 1.46
CA GLY A 143 -24.72 -0.28 0.63
C GLY A 143 -24.52 -0.94 -0.72
N SER A 144 -24.87 -0.22 -1.79
CA SER A 144 -24.75 -0.76 -3.14
C SER A 144 -23.30 -1.12 -3.43
N ALA A 145 -23.06 -2.33 -3.96
CA ALA A 145 -21.81 -2.58 -4.67
C ALA A 145 -21.77 -1.53 -5.78
N GLN A 146 -20.72 -0.72 -5.89
CA GLN A 146 -20.54 0.04 -7.12
C GLN A 146 -20.58 -0.99 -8.26
N SER A 147 -21.69 -0.96 -9.02
CA SER A 147 -21.89 -1.88 -10.12
C SER A 147 -20.71 -1.68 -11.05
N ASN A 148 -20.25 -2.78 -11.61
CA ASN A 148 -19.16 -2.84 -12.58
C ASN A 148 -19.57 -2.08 -13.88
N GLY A 149 -19.76 -0.77 -13.77
CA GLY A 149 -20.61 0.06 -14.63
C GLY A 149 -20.26 1.55 -14.61
N THR A 150 -19.38 2.01 -13.71
CA THR A 150 -18.39 3.05 -14.04
C THR A 150 -17.08 2.41 -14.50
N THR A 151 -17.20 1.40 -15.36
CA THR A 151 -16.15 0.72 -16.14
C THR A 151 -15.34 1.63 -17.05
N TRP A 152 -15.54 2.95 -17.02
CA TRP A 152 -14.71 3.91 -17.74
C TRP A 152 -13.44 4.30 -16.99
N TRP A 153 -13.40 4.10 -15.66
CA TRP A 153 -12.25 4.48 -14.83
C TRP A 153 -11.37 3.29 -14.46
N TRP A 154 -11.94 2.14 -14.13
CA TRP A 154 -11.14 1.00 -13.66
C TRP A 154 -10.31 0.33 -14.77
N ALA A 155 -10.83 0.30 -16.00
CA ALA A 155 -10.20 -0.37 -17.13
C ALA A 155 -9.10 0.46 -17.83
N ASN A 156 -9.01 1.78 -17.54
CA ASN A 156 -7.97 2.66 -18.08
C ASN A 156 -6.84 2.95 -17.07
N ILE A 157 -6.94 2.41 -15.86
CA ILE A 157 -5.86 2.50 -14.88
C ILE A 157 -4.87 1.39 -15.19
N GLY A 158 -3.81 1.76 -15.91
CA GLY A 158 -2.66 0.88 -16.11
C GLY A 158 -2.15 0.39 -14.74
N GLY A 159 -2.27 -0.91 -14.47
CA GLY A 159 -1.69 -1.56 -13.29
C GLY A 159 -2.65 -1.98 -12.17
N ALA A 160 -3.95 -1.63 -12.23
CA ALA A 160 -4.92 -2.14 -11.25
C ALA A 160 -5.31 -3.60 -11.54
N THR A 161 -5.26 -4.46 -10.52
CA THR A 161 -5.56 -5.90 -10.63
C THR A 161 -6.38 -6.39 -9.43
N ASN A 162 -6.95 -7.61 -9.51
CA ASN A 162 -7.64 -8.28 -8.40
C ASN A 162 -8.77 -7.46 -7.74
N ILE A 163 -9.69 -6.99 -8.57
CA ILE A 163 -10.77 -6.07 -8.21
C ILE A 163 -11.97 -6.86 -7.72
N VAL A 164 -12.51 -6.49 -6.56
CA VAL A 164 -13.72 -7.11 -5.98
C VAL A 164 -14.62 -6.00 -5.47
N ASN A 165 -15.91 -6.05 -5.80
CA ASN A 165 -16.93 -5.14 -5.27
C ASN A 165 -18.14 -5.99 -4.84
N ASN A 166 -18.50 -5.92 -3.56
CA ASN A 166 -19.63 -6.65 -3.00
C ASN A 166 -20.55 -5.67 -2.25
N GLY A 167 -21.86 -5.83 -2.40
CA GLY A 167 -22.85 -4.97 -1.76
C GLY A 167 -23.11 -5.43 -0.34
N GLY A 168 -23.41 -4.49 0.56
CA GLY A 168 -23.96 -4.83 1.86
C GLY A 168 -25.36 -5.41 1.71
N ASN A 169 -25.86 -6.05 2.76
CA ASN A 169 -27.21 -6.62 2.75
C ASN A 169 -28.22 -5.76 3.48
N ASP A 170 -29.47 -6.10 3.27
CA ASP A 170 -30.59 -5.31 3.73
C ASP A 170 -30.85 -5.56 5.22
N GLY A 171 -31.29 -4.52 5.91
CA GLY A 171 -31.93 -4.67 7.20
C GLY A 171 -33.29 -5.33 7.04
N ALA A 172 -33.73 -6.06 8.05
CA ALA A 172 -35.05 -6.66 8.06
C ALA A 172 -36.14 -5.63 8.31
N ASN A 173 -37.33 -5.95 7.81
CA ASN A 173 -38.54 -5.29 8.26
C ASN A 173 -38.80 -5.58 9.75
N GLY A 174 -39.29 -4.57 10.47
CA GLY A 174 -39.89 -4.74 11.78
C GLY A 174 -41.20 -5.53 11.68
N SER A 175 -41.50 -6.35 12.69
CA SER A 175 -42.71 -7.16 12.73
C SER A 175 -43.70 -6.60 13.74
N THR A 176 -44.94 -6.40 13.31
CA THR A 176 -46.07 -5.99 14.17
C THR A 176 -46.96 -7.18 14.57
N ASN A 177 -46.69 -8.38 14.05
CA ASN A 177 -47.48 -9.58 14.32
C ASN A 177 -47.06 -10.26 15.64
N GLY A 178 -48.06 -10.71 16.41
CA GLY A 178 -47.84 -11.39 17.69
C GLY A 178 -47.17 -10.48 18.71
N SER A 179 -46.09 -10.96 19.33
CA SER A 179 -45.31 -10.17 20.27
C SER A 179 -44.65 -8.92 19.64
N GLY A 180 -44.47 -8.90 18.32
CA GLY A 180 -43.77 -7.82 17.62
C GLY A 180 -42.29 -7.70 18.02
N TYR A 181 -41.47 -7.14 17.15
CA TYR A 181 -40.04 -6.86 17.41
C TYR A 181 -39.51 -6.00 16.26
N GLY A 182 -38.50 -5.18 16.54
CA GLY A 182 -37.77 -4.42 15.53
C GLY A 182 -37.00 -5.35 14.58
N GLY A 183 -36.72 -4.86 13.38
CA GLY A 183 -35.95 -5.62 12.38
C GLY A 183 -34.47 -5.68 12.73
N GLY A 184 -33.82 -6.81 12.47
CA GLY A 184 -32.36 -6.91 12.55
C GLY A 184 -31.67 -6.07 11.48
N GLY A 185 -30.50 -5.51 11.79
CA GLY A 185 -29.66 -4.81 10.81
C GLY A 185 -29.01 -5.78 9.82
N GLY A 186 -28.68 -5.31 8.63
CA GLY A 186 -28.01 -6.09 7.59
C GLY A 186 -26.52 -6.32 7.88
N GLY A 187 -25.99 -7.46 7.45
CA GLY A 187 -24.56 -7.78 7.55
C GLY A 187 -23.72 -7.06 6.50
N ALA A 188 -22.51 -6.66 6.88
CA ALA A 188 -21.55 -6.04 5.97
C ALA A 188 -21.01 -7.05 4.95
N ALA A 189 -20.68 -6.57 3.76
CA ALA A 189 -20.01 -7.33 2.73
C ALA A 189 -18.54 -7.65 3.08
N GLY A 190 -17.95 -8.63 2.39
CA GLY A 190 -16.54 -8.96 2.56
C GLY A 190 -15.83 -9.38 1.28
N THR A 191 -14.71 -10.08 1.45
CA THR A 191 -13.76 -10.46 0.38
C THR A 191 -14.29 -11.43 -0.67
N ARG A 192 -15.31 -12.24 -0.37
CA ARG A 192 -15.74 -13.39 -1.19
C ARG A 192 -17.26 -13.44 -1.39
N SER A 193 -18.01 -12.70 -0.59
CA SER A 193 -19.47 -12.68 -0.64
C SER A 193 -20.05 -11.40 -0.04
N VAL A 194 -21.34 -11.24 -0.23
CA VAL A 194 -22.14 -10.32 0.58
C VAL A 194 -22.28 -10.93 2.00
N GLY A 195 -22.57 -10.12 3.02
CA GLY A 195 -23.02 -10.63 4.34
C GLY A 195 -24.38 -11.36 4.25
N SER A 196 -25.14 -11.44 5.33
CA SER A 196 -26.55 -11.86 5.25
C SER A 196 -27.50 -10.71 5.56
N ASP A 197 -28.74 -10.82 5.07
CA ASP A 197 -29.83 -9.94 5.49
C ASP A 197 -30.05 -10.04 7.00
N GLY A 198 -30.58 -8.96 7.58
CA GLY A 198 -31.17 -9.02 8.91
C GLY A 198 -32.35 -10.00 8.93
N SER A 199 -32.68 -10.53 10.10
CA SER A 199 -33.89 -11.34 10.29
C SER A 199 -35.03 -10.50 10.89
N GLY A 200 -36.24 -10.71 10.36
CA GLY A 200 -37.48 -10.17 10.91
C GLY A 200 -38.28 -11.25 11.66
N ARG A 201 -37.61 -12.25 12.25
CA ARG A 201 -38.23 -13.36 13.00
C ARG A 201 -37.41 -13.63 14.27
N THR A 202 -38.07 -13.88 15.40
CA THR A 202 -37.46 -14.20 16.71
C THR A 202 -36.34 -13.24 17.12
N HIS A 203 -36.68 -12.12 17.77
CA HIS A 203 -35.74 -11.12 18.34
C HIS A 203 -35.00 -10.23 17.33
N GLY A 204 -35.35 -10.32 16.04
CA GLY A 204 -34.77 -9.45 15.01
C GLY A 204 -33.25 -9.62 14.89
N ASN A 205 -32.71 -10.85 14.89
CA ASN A 205 -31.27 -11.04 14.83
C ASN A 205 -30.65 -10.32 13.63
N GLY A 206 -29.53 -9.64 13.84
CA GLY A 206 -28.77 -9.00 12.78
C GLY A 206 -28.17 -10.03 11.83
N GLY A 207 -27.93 -9.62 10.59
CA GLY A 207 -27.28 -10.44 9.60
C GLY A 207 -25.81 -10.68 9.95
N ASN A 208 -25.29 -11.88 9.71
CA ASN A 208 -23.87 -12.13 9.87
C ASN A 208 -23.09 -11.32 8.83
N GLY A 209 -21.91 -10.80 9.20
CA GLY A 209 -20.93 -10.40 8.21
C GLY A 209 -20.43 -11.63 7.44
N GLU A 210 -19.77 -11.43 6.30
CA GLU A 210 -19.15 -12.57 5.60
C GLU A 210 -18.22 -13.38 6.54
N ILE A 211 -18.36 -14.70 6.48
CA ILE A 211 -17.55 -15.65 7.25
C ILE A 211 -16.11 -15.65 6.72
N GLY A 212 -15.15 -15.29 7.59
CA GLY A 212 -13.71 -15.36 7.30
C GLY A 212 -13.07 -14.08 6.76
N SER A 213 -13.82 -12.99 6.64
CA SER A 213 -13.35 -11.71 6.06
C SER A 213 -13.27 -10.54 7.05
N ASN A 214 -13.34 -10.81 8.37
CA ASN A 214 -13.42 -9.78 9.43
C ASN A 214 -14.52 -8.72 9.17
N ALA A 215 -15.56 -9.06 8.40
CA ALA A 215 -16.69 -8.18 8.12
C ALA A 215 -17.62 -8.09 9.33
N GLY A 216 -18.24 -6.92 9.54
CA GLY A 216 -19.12 -6.67 10.67
C GLY A 216 -20.49 -7.31 10.51
N ALA A 217 -20.96 -7.97 11.56
CA ALA A 217 -22.35 -8.41 11.65
C ALA A 217 -23.30 -7.23 11.89
N GLY A 218 -24.49 -7.29 11.33
CA GLY A 218 -25.60 -6.41 11.66
C GLY A 218 -25.99 -6.54 13.14
N GLY A 219 -26.54 -5.47 13.69
CA GLY A 219 -27.05 -5.41 15.05
C GLY A 219 -28.42 -6.08 15.15
N ASN A 220 -28.68 -6.73 16.27
CA ASN A 220 -30.01 -7.28 16.55
C ASN A 220 -31.02 -6.14 16.76
N GLY A 221 -32.24 -6.29 16.24
CA GLY A 221 -33.37 -5.41 16.50
C GLY A 221 -33.84 -5.47 17.96
N GLY A 222 -34.71 -4.55 18.36
CA GLY A 222 -35.32 -4.56 19.69
C GLY A 222 -36.43 -5.61 19.82
N ASP A 223 -36.55 -6.25 20.98
CA ASP A 223 -37.63 -7.20 21.27
C ASP A 223 -38.97 -6.50 21.56
N GLY A 224 -40.10 -7.06 21.08
CA GLY A 224 -41.46 -6.58 21.41
C GLY A 224 -42.33 -7.57 22.19
N ALA A 225 -43.38 -7.01 22.81
CA ALA A 225 -44.45 -7.51 23.70
C ALA A 225 -44.15 -7.93 25.14
N SER A 226 -42.92 -7.82 25.66
CA SER A 226 -42.74 -7.80 27.13
C SER A 226 -41.37 -7.33 27.64
N ARG A 227 -40.42 -6.89 26.80
CA ARG A 227 -39.01 -6.75 27.24
C ARG A 227 -38.51 -5.30 27.16
N THR A 228 -37.68 -4.94 28.14
CA THR A 228 -37.08 -3.62 28.37
C THR A 228 -35.82 -3.38 27.52
N ILE A 229 -35.61 -4.15 26.45
CA ILE A 229 -34.33 -4.24 25.73
C ILE A 229 -34.37 -3.31 24.51
N ASN A 230 -33.36 -2.46 24.38
CA ASN A 230 -33.17 -1.60 23.21
C ASN A 230 -32.53 -2.38 22.05
N ALA A 231 -32.65 -1.86 20.83
CA ALA A 231 -31.94 -2.42 19.70
C ALA A 231 -30.42 -2.38 19.92
N VAL A 232 -29.70 -3.30 19.27
CA VAL A 232 -28.24 -3.44 19.36
C VAL A 232 -27.59 -2.76 18.15
N ALA A 233 -26.48 -2.06 18.40
CA ALA A 233 -25.70 -1.42 17.35
C ALA A 233 -25.06 -2.46 16.42
N GLY A 234 -24.88 -2.09 15.15
CA GLY A 234 -24.13 -2.88 14.20
C GLY A 234 -22.66 -3.01 14.59
N VAL A 235 -22.06 -4.16 14.27
CA VAL A 235 -20.64 -4.43 14.55
C VAL A 235 -19.79 -3.85 13.42
N ALA A 236 -18.69 -3.20 13.78
CA ALA A 236 -17.71 -2.73 12.79
C ALA A 236 -16.85 -3.91 12.25
N PRO A 237 -16.49 -3.92 10.96
CA PRO A 237 -16.79 -2.90 9.97
C PRO A 237 -18.18 -3.06 9.33
N GLY A 238 -18.94 -1.97 9.28
CA GLY A 238 -20.07 -1.83 8.35
C GLY A 238 -21.39 -2.53 8.69
N GLY A 239 -21.55 -3.18 9.85
CA GLY A 239 -22.84 -3.81 10.20
C GLY A 239 -23.97 -2.80 10.35
N GLY A 240 -25.17 -3.07 9.84
CA GLY A 240 -26.35 -2.20 10.01
C GLY A 240 -26.88 -2.21 11.44
N GLY A 241 -27.49 -1.13 11.90
CA GLY A 241 -28.09 -1.03 13.23
C GLY A 241 -29.45 -1.72 13.34
N GLY A 242 -29.77 -2.30 14.50
CA GLY A 242 -31.10 -2.88 14.74
C GLY A 242 -32.21 -1.84 14.82
N GLY A 243 -33.40 -2.20 14.36
CA GLY A 243 -34.61 -1.39 14.44
C GLY A 243 -35.22 -1.37 15.84
N GLY A 244 -35.78 -0.22 16.22
CA GLY A 244 -36.48 0.01 17.49
C GLY A 244 -37.90 -0.56 17.54
N PHE A 245 -38.54 -0.42 18.70
CA PHE A 245 -39.89 -0.92 18.96
C PHE A 245 -40.67 0.06 19.84
N TRP A 246 -41.97 0.22 19.61
CA TRP A 246 -42.87 0.99 20.46
C TRP A 246 -43.72 0.05 21.31
N ALA A 247 -43.54 0.10 22.62
CA ALA A 247 -44.27 -0.76 23.56
C ALA A 247 -45.67 -0.20 23.86
N ASP A 248 -46.63 -1.11 24.09
CA ASP A 248 -48.04 -0.79 24.37
C ASP A 248 -48.25 0.05 25.65
N ASN A 249 -47.22 0.20 26.49
CA ASN A 249 -47.22 1.09 27.66
C ASN A 249 -46.76 2.53 27.33
N GLY A 250 -46.62 2.89 26.06
CA GLY A 250 -46.19 4.21 25.60
C GLY A 250 -44.69 4.46 25.69
N THR A 251 -43.87 3.42 25.89
CA THR A 251 -42.40 3.57 25.92
C THR A 251 -41.76 3.22 24.57
N SER A 252 -41.01 4.17 24.00
CA SER A 252 -40.19 3.95 22.81
C SER A 252 -38.89 3.21 23.17
N ARG A 253 -38.57 2.18 22.39
CA ARG A 253 -37.26 1.54 22.32
C ARG A 253 -36.58 2.08 21.08
N ALA A 254 -35.51 2.83 21.29
CA ALA A 254 -34.74 3.43 20.21
C ALA A 254 -34.15 2.35 19.30
N GLY A 255 -34.08 2.65 18.00
CA GLY A 255 -33.19 1.97 17.08
C GLY A 255 -31.73 2.19 17.48
N ALA A 256 -30.84 1.45 16.83
CA ALA A 256 -29.42 1.50 17.11
C ALA A 256 -28.61 2.02 15.92
N SER A 257 -27.41 2.54 16.21
CA SER A 257 -26.48 2.98 15.18
C SER A 257 -25.90 1.82 14.39
N GLY A 258 -25.51 2.08 13.15
CA GLY A 258 -24.66 1.16 12.38
C GLY A 258 -23.21 1.16 12.89
N GLY A 259 -22.45 0.15 12.49
CA GLY A 259 -21.01 0.05 12.73
C GLY A 259 -20.22 0.94 11.77
N ASN A 260 -19.14 1.56 12.25
CA ASN A 260 -18.21 2.31 11.39
C ASN A 260 -17.61 1.41 10.30
N GLY A 261 -17.19 2.00 9.19
CA GLY A 261 -16.45 1.33 8.14
C GLY A 261 -15.00 0.99 8.55
N ARG A 262 -14.21 0.54 7.58
CA ARG A 262 -12.78 0.26 7.74
C ARG A 262 -12.05 0.41 6.42
N VAL A 263 -10.78 0.80 6.49
CA VAL A 263 -9.85 0.69 5.37
C VAL A 263 -8.63 -0.11 5.81
N GLU A 264 -8.20 -1.08 5.02
CA GLU A 264 -6.98 -1.86 5.24
C GLU A 264 -6.07 -1.72 4.03
N VAL A 265 -4.79 -1.42 4.27
CA VAL A 265 -3.75 -1.39 3.25
C VAL A 265 -2.71 -2.44 3.60
N THR A 266 -2.59 -3.46 2.77
CA THR A 266 -1.62 -4.55 2.96
C THR A 266 -0.52 -4.41 1.94
N ILE A 267 0.73 -4.25 2.38
CA ILE A 267 1.89 -4.28 1.50
C ILE A 267 2.12 -5.73 1.09
N ASP A 268 2.00 -5.98 -0.22
CA ASP A 268 2.25 -7.29 -0.82
C ASP A 268 3.69 -7.39 -1.33
N GLN A 269 4.22 -6.31 -1.92
CA GLN A 269 5.61 -6.24 -2.38
C GLN A 269 6.12 -4.79 -2.37
N VAL A 270 7.36 -4.55 -1.94
CA VAL A 270 8.07 -3.28 -2.18
C VAL A 270 8.83 -3.39 -3.51
N LEU A 271 8.65 -2.40 -4.38
CA LEU A 271 9.20 -2.36 -5.74
C LEU A 271 10.40 -1.39 -5.80
N PRO A 272 11.55 -1.85 -6.35
CA PRO A 272 12.75 -1.03 -6.58
C PRO A 272 12.56 0.26 -7.37
N VAL A 273 13.47 1.22 -7.16
CA VAL A 273 13.66 2.44 -7.99
C VAL A 273 13.63 2.11 -9.48
N GLN A 274 12.92 2.93 -10.27
CA GLN A 274 12.83 2.74 -11.72
C GLN A 274 14.07 3.30 -12.44
N PHE A 275 14.85 2.39 -13.01
CA PHE A 275 15.92 2.68 -13.95
C PHE A 275 15.35 2.76 -15.37
N GLU A 276 15.77 3.76 -16.16
CA GLU A 276 15.38 3.88 -17.57
C GLU A 276 16.22 2.94 -18.46
N ALA A 277 17.33 3.45 -19.01
CA ALA A 277 18.27 2.68 -19.79
C ALA A 277 19.57 2.49 -19.00
N ILE A 278 20.11 1.28 -19.05
CA ILE A 278 21.43 0.96 -18.53
C ILE A 278 22.24 0.45 -19.71
N SER A 279 23.44 0.99 -19.87
CA SER A 279 24.42 0.49 -20.83
C SER A 279 25.74 0.25 -20.13
N ALA A 280 26.41 -0.81 -20.56
CA ALA A 280 27.73 -1.17 -20.09
C ALA A 280 28.60 -1.49 -21.31
N THR A 281 29.59 -0.66 -21.58
CA THR A 281 30.50 -0.82 -22.72
C THR A 281 31.92 -0.99 -22.20
N ALA A 282 32.56 -2.08 -22.59
CA ALA A 282 33.97 -2.32 -22.30
C ALA A 282 34.83 -1.88 -23.48
N THR A 283 35.80 -1.01 -23.21
CA THR A 283 36.86 -0.63 -24.15
C THR A 283 38.15 -1.39 -23.85
N THR A 284 39.23 -1.08 -24.55
CA THR A 284 40.55 -1.68 -24.30
C THR A 284 41.16 -1.28 -22.96
N SER A 285 40.67 -0.25 -22.28
CA SER A 285 41.24 0.30 -21.04
C SER A 285 40.26 0.43 -19.88
N GLU A 286 38.95 0.47 -20.13
CA GLU A 286 37.95 0.75 -19.09
C GLU A 286 36.59 0.11 -19.38
N LEU A 287 35.79 -0.06 -18.32
CA LEU A 287 34.36 -0.37 -18.39
C LEU A 287 33.56 0.90 -18.12
N LEU A 288 32.80 1.35 -19.11
CA LEU A 288 31.90 2.49 -18.98
C LEU A 288 30.48 2.01 -18.69
N VAL A 289 29.93 2.41 -17.54
CA VAL A 289 28.55 2.10 -17.13
C VAL A 289 27.75 3.40 -17.08
N ASN A 290 26.68 3.47 -17.87
CA ASN A 290 25.75 4.59 -17.87
C ASN A 290 24.37 4.12 -17.42
N PHE A 291 23.75 4.87 -16.51
CA PHE A 291 22.37 4.62 -16.09
C PHE A 291 21.66 5.92 -15.75
N THR A 292 20.34 5.94 -15.94
CA THR A 292 19.47 7.05 -15.54
C THR A 292 18.43 6.55 -14.56
N THR A 293 18.30 7.26 -13.43
CA THR A 293 17.21 7.11 -12.48
C THR A 293 16.11 8.12 -12.82
N LEU A 294 14.84 7.68 -12.78
CA LEU A 294 13.68 8.57 -13.02
C LEU A 294 13.29 9.35 -11.76
N GLU A 295 13.58 8.77 -10.60
CA GLU A 295 13.39 9.37 -9.28
C GLU A 295 14.50 8.84 -8.37
N GLU A 296 15.05 9.72 -7.54
CA GLU A 296 15.94 9.34 -6.46
C GLU A 296 15.36 9.86 -5.17
N SER A 297 15.00 8.95 -4.28
CA SER A 297 14.63 9.37 -2.94
C SER A 297 15.15 8.39 -1.91
N ASN A 298 15.55 8.98 -0.78
CA ASN A 298 16.15 8.26 0.34
C ASN A 298 17.34 7.39 -0.07
N ASN A 299 17.95 7.71 -1.22
CA ASN A 299 19.00 6.89 -1.80
C ASN A 299 20.35 7.31 -1.20
N ASP A 300 21.13 6.39 -0.64
CA ASP A 300 22.49 6.70 -0.19
C ASP A 300 23.49 6.53 -1.33
N HIS A 301 23.48 5.36 -1.98
CA HIS A 301 24.44 5.03 -3.03
C HIS A 301 23.92 3.95 -3.99
N PHE A 302 24.67 3.77 -5.08
CA PHE A 302 24.50 2.68 -6.04
C PHE A 302 25.75 1.81 -6.05
N ASN A 303 25.59 0.50 -5.90
CA ASN A 303 26.62 -0.48 -6.14
C ASN A 303 26.52 -0.98 -7.58
N ILE A 304 27.58 -0.77 -8.34
CA ILE A 304 27.75 -1.34 -9.68
C ILE A 304 28.22 -2.78 -9.46
N GLN A 305 27.44 -3.75 -9.93
CA GLN A 305 27.76 -5.16 -9.75
C GLN A 305 28.01 -5.85 -11.08
N ALA A 306 29.04 -6.69 -11.13
CA ALA A 306 29.42 -7.48 -12.29
C ALA A 306 29.30 -8.99 -12.03
N SER A 307 29.02 -9.73 -13.10
CA SER A 307 28.87 -11.18 -13.11
C SER A 307 29.39 -11.78 -14.42
N GLU A 308 30.01 -12.96 -14.36
CA GLU A 308 30.39 -13.74 -15.55
C GLU A 308 29.25 -14.62 -16.08
N ASP A 309 28.30 -15.00 -15.21
CA ASP A 309 27.27 -16.00 -15.51
C ASP A 309 25.84 -15.44 -15.49
N GLY A 310 25.70 -14.17 -15.10
CA GLY A 310 24.41 -13.48 -14.95
C GLY A 310 23.62 -13.91 -13.72
N LYS A 311 24.23 -14.64 -12.78
CA LYS A 311 23.60 -15.14 -11.55
C LYS A 311 24.34 -14.67 -10.30
N ASP A 312 25.66 -14.86 -10.28
CA ASP A 312 26.51 -14.47 -9.16
C ASP A 312 27.12 -13.10 -9.42
N PHE A 313 26.70 -12.11 -8.64
CA PHE A 313 27.08 -10.71 -8.83
C PHE A 313 27.97 -10.22 -7.69
N GLN A 314 29.04 -9.49 -8.03
CA GLN A 314 29.94 -8.86 -7.08
C GLN A 314 30.02 -7.36 -7.32
N THR A 315 30.06 -6.57 -6.24
CA THR A 315 30.22 -5.12 -6.32
C THR A 315 31.63 -4.77 -6.79
N ILE A 316 31.70 -4.06 -7.93
CA ILE A 316 32.95 -3.57 -8.54
C ILE A 316 33.16 -2.08 -8.34
N ALA A 317 32.08 -1.32 -8.08
CA ALA A 317 32.17 0.10 -7.78
C ALA A 317 30.97 0.54 -6.92
N THR A 318 31.17 1.60 -6.14
CA THR A 318 30.11 2.25 -5.37
C THR A 318 30.06 3.72 -5.73
N VAL A 319 28.86 4.22 -6.03
CA VAL A 319 28.60 5.57 -6.51
C VAL A 319 27.62 6.23 -5.56
N LYS A 320 28.05 7.31 -4.89
CA LYS A 320 27.15 8.14 -4.07
C LYS A 320 26.00 8.67 -4.93
N SER A 321 24.79 8.64 -4.37
CA SER A 321 23.64 9.33 -4.93
C SER A 321 23.93 10.81 -5.10
N LYS A 322 23.59 11.39 -6.26
CA LYS A 322 23.65 12.86 -6.48
C LYS A 322 22.62 13.60 -5.63
N HIS A 323 21.59 12.89 -5.15
CA HIS A 323 20.53 13.41 -4.30
C HIS A 323 20.49 12.68 -2.94
N ALA A 324 21.66 12.37 -2.38
CA ALA A 324 21.79 11.57 -1.17
C ALA A 324 20.90 12.07 -0.02
N GLY A 325 20.03 11.19 0.51
CA GLY A 325 19.13 11.49 1.63
C GLY A 325 18.05 12.55 1.36
N THR A 326 17.82 12.91 0.09
CA THR A 326 16.81 13.89 -0.32
C THR A 326 15.86 13.29 -1.35
N VAL A 327 14.68 13.89 -1.54
CA VAL A 327 13.71 13.49 -2.57
C VAL A 327 13.97 14.33 -3.82
N PHE A 328 14.30 13.67 -4.93
CA PHE A 328 14.45 14.29 -6.24
C PHE A 328 13.58 13.57 -7.27
N THR A 329 12.64 14.32 -7.84
CA THR A 329 11.78 13.86 -8.93
C THR A 329 12.29 14.45 -10.25
N GLY A 330 12.77 13.59 -11.14
CA GLY A 330 13.39 13.98 -12.41
C GLY A 330 14.53 13.05 -12.80
N ASN A 331 14.90 13.07 -14.08
CA ASN A 331 15.92 12.19 -14.61
C ASN A 331 17.31 12.58 -14.09
N THR A 332 17.99 11.65 -13.43
CA THR A 332 19.38 11.81 -12.99
C THR A 332 20.26 10.77 -13.66
N THR A 333 21.18 11.26 -14.52
CA THR A 333 22.10 10.38 -15.25
C THR A 333 23.43 10.24 -14.51
N TYR A 334 23.92 9.01 -14.46
CA TYR A 334 25.22 8.62 -13.95
C TYR A 334 26.06 8.03 -15.06
N SER A 335 27.35 8.35 -15.03
CA SER A 335 28.34 7.79 -15.93
C SER A 335 29.57 7.46 -15.11
N VAL A 336 29.90 6.17 -15.05
CA VAL A 336 30.95 5.61 -14.20
C VAL A 336 31.95 4.94 -15.13
N SER A 337 33.19 5.40 -15.11
CA SER A 337 34.31 4.69 -15.72
C SER A 337 35.00 3.86 -14.64
N ILE A 338 35.23 2.58 -14.94
CA ILE A 338 35.95 1.65 -14.06
C ILE A 338 37.19 1.18 -14.82
N ASP A 339 38.37 1.51 -14.31
CA ASP A 339 39.63 1.13 -14.93
C ASP A 339 39.95 -0.36 -14.73
N LYS A 340 40.97 -0.88 -15.45
CA LYS A 340 41.41 -2.28 -15.32
C LYS A 340 41.88 -2.67 -13.92
N ASN A 341 42.23 -1.70 -13.09
CA ASN A 341 42.70 -1.92 -11.73
C ASN A 341 41.54 -1.84 -10.70
N GLY A 342 40.30 -1.70 -11.17
CA GLY A 342 39.10 -1.59 -10.33
C GLY A 342 38.89 -0.20 -9.71
N ASN A 343 39.61 0.83 -10.16
CA ASN A 343 39.35 2.19 -9.72
C ASN A 343 38.16 2.76 -10.49
N ALA A 344 37.15 3.24 -9.76
CA ALA A 344 35.98 3.87 -10.34
C ALA A 344 36.09 5.40 -10.29
N VAL A 345 35.81 6.05 -11.42
CA VAL A 345 35.72 7.52 -11.56
C VAL A 345 34.30 7.88 -12.01
N LEU A 346 33.63 8.73 -11.22
CA LEU A 346 32.33 9.29 -11.59
C LEU A 346 32.55 10.47 -12.55
N LEU A 347 32.05 10.37 -13.78
CA LEU A 347 32.10 11.44 -14.76
C LEU A 347 30.92 12.38 -14.53
N SER A 348 31.18 13.56 -13.94
CA SER A 348 30.15 14.55 -13.63
C SER A 348 29.67 15.28 -14.91
N LEU A 349 28.70 14.70 -15.62
CA LEU A 349 27.93 15.42 -16.63
C LEU A 349 26.81 16.21 -15.94
N SER A 350 27.14 17.38 -15.38
CA SER A 350 26.15 18.29 -14.81
C SER A 350 26.32 19.72 -15.31
N VAL A 351 26.26 19.96 -16.63
CA VAL A 351 26.22 21.35 -17.14
C VAL A 351 25.41 21.57 -18.44
N MET A 352 24.53 20.67 -18.90
CA MET A 352 23.75 20.99 -20.13
C MET A 352 22.51 21.86 -19.91
N ALA A 353 21.96 21.94 -18.69
CA ALA A 353 20.78 22.80 -18.43
C ALA A 353 21.13 24.23 -17.96
N VAL A 354 22.24 24.43 -17.23
CA VAL A 354 22.61 25.76 -16.70
C VAL A 354 23.41 26.59 -17.71
N ALA A 355 24.13 25.95 -18.64
CA ALA A 355 24.79 26.66 -19.73
C ALA A 355 23.78 27.30 -20.71
N ALA A 356 22.60 26.68 -20.89
CA ALA A 356 21.56 27.22 -21.78
C ALA A 356 20.87 28.48 -21.22
N LEU A 357 20.74 28.59 -19.89
CA LEU A 357 20.14 29.77 -19.24
C LEU A 357 21.12 30.94 -19.08
N GLY A 358 22.43 30.68 -19.12
CA GLY A 358 23.47 31.72 -19.05
C GLY A 358 23.69 32.52 -20.34
N PHE A 359 23.25 32.01 -21.50
CA PHE A 359 23.43 32.69 -22.78
C PHE A 359 22.45 33.84 -23.01
N ALA A 360 21.35 33.91 -22.27
CA ALA A 360 20.31 34.93 -22.48
C ALA A 360 20.51 36.23 -21.67
N GLY A 361 21.30 36.25 -20.59
CA GLY A 361 21.26 37.36 -19.61
C GLY A 361 22.55 38.09 -19.24
N ALA A 362 23.75 37.51 -19.43
CA ALA A 362 24.95 38.02 -18.77
C ALA A 362 26.05 38.53 -19.73
N ARG A 363 25.76 39.58 -20.51
CA ARG A 363 26.83 40.25 -21.30
C ARG A 363 27.83 41.05 -20.47
N ARG A 364 27.55 41.37 -19.20
CA ARG A 364 28.33 42.40 -18.47
C ARG A 364 29.50 41.86 -17.63
N ASN A 365 29.45 40.63 -17.11
CA ASN A 365 30.41 40.15 -16.08
C ASN A 365 31.02 38.76 -16.35
N ARG A 366 31.57 38.52 -17.55
CA ARG A 366 32.20 37.25 -17.96
C ARG A 366 33.25 36.68 -16.99
N LYS A 367 34.02 37.54 -16.30
CA LYS A 367 35.07 37.09 -15.37
C LYS A 367 34.53 36.52 -14.05
N LEU A 368 33.43 37.07 -13.53
CA LEU A 368 32.76 36.57 -12.33
C LEU A 368 32.03 35.25 -12.60
N PHE A 369 31.42 35.12 -13.79
CA PHE A 369 30.82 33.86 -14.23
C PHE A 369 31.86 32.76 -14.41
N MET A 370 33.00 33.05 -15.06
CA MET A 370 34.11 32.10 -15.18
C MET A 370 34.68 31.67 -13.82
N ALA A 371 34.78 32.59 -12.84
CA ALA A 371 35.22 32.26 -11.49
C ALA A 371 34.20 31.42 -10.69
N ALA A 372 32.90 31.69 -10.87
CA ALA A 372 31.83 30.88 -10.26
C ALA A 372 31.76 29.46 -10.86
N VAL A 373 31.96 29.33 -12.18
CA VAL A 373 32.04 28.03 -12.86
C VAL A 373 33.29 27.26 -12.45
N LEU A 374 34.46 27.91 -12.36
CA LEU A 374 35.70 27.24 -11.91
C LEU A 374 35.61 26.78 -10.44
N SER A 375 34.99 27.57 -9.56
CA SER A 375 34.81 27.19 -8.16
C SER A 375 33.78 26.06 -8.00
N TYR A 376 32.74 25.98 -8.83
CA TYR A 376 31.80 24.86 -8.83
C TYR A 376 32.40 23.56 -9.40
N VAL A 377 33.26 23.66 -10.42
CA VAL A 377 34.03 22.52 -10.96
C VAL A 377 35.02 21.97 -9.93
N LEU A 378 35.60 22.82 -9.07
CA LEU A 378 36.49 22.40 -8.00
C LEU A 378 35.75 21.74 -6.82
N ILE A 379 34.48 22.08 -6.58
CA ILE A 379 33.64 21.48 -5.52
C ILE A 379 33.11 20.09 -5.95
N GLY A 380 32.93 19.84 -7.25
CA GLY A 380 32.46 18.56 -7.79
C GLY A 380 33.45 17.39 -7.75
N ILE A 381 34.71 17.60 -7.33
CA ILE A 381 35.77 16.59 -7.34
C ILE A 381 35.84 15.80 -6.01
N ALA A 382 35.10 16.18 -4.97
CA ALA A 382 35.23 15.60 -3.63
C ALA A 382 34.04 14.70 -3.22
N ALA A 383 33.84 13.55 -3.87
CA ALA A 383 32.98 12.50 -3.32
C ALA A 383 33.23 11.11 -3.95
N VAL A 384 34.43 10.54 -3.73
CA VAL A 384 34.63 9.08 -3.86
C VAL A 384 35.18 8.57 -2.54
N SER A 385 34.36 7.84 -1.79
CA SER A 385 34.81 7.05 -0.65
C SER A 385 35.00 5.63 -1.15
N CYS A 386 36.24 5.28 -1.53
CA CYS A 386 36.59 3.90 -1.85
C CYS A 386 36.72 3.11 -0.54
N SER A 387 35.77 2.22 -0.24
CA SER A 387 36.07 1.12 0.69
C SER A 387 36.79 0.03 -0.10
N LYS A 388 38.06 -0.19 0.23
CA LYS A 388 38.89 -1.22 -0.40
C LYS A 388 38.39 -2.60 0.04
N ASN A 389 37.72 -3.31 -0.85
CA ASN A 389 37.73 -4.77 -0.92
C ASN A 389 37.09 -5.23 -2.25
N SER A 390 37.73 -4.91 -3.37
CA SER A 390 37.46 -5.60 -4.63
C SER A 390 38.47 -6.73 -4.78
N THR A 391 38.00 -7.97 -4.74
CA THR A 391 38.71 -9.05 -5.45
C THR A 391 38.76 -8.62 -6.91
N GLU A 392 39.97 -8.41 -7.44
CA GLU A 392 40.22 -7.91 -8.78
C GLU A 392 39.45 -8.75 -9.81
N ILE A 393 38.32 -8.24 -10.31
CA ILE A 393 37.73 -8.79 -11.54
C ILE A 393 38.63 -8.30 -12.67
N ASN A 394 39.53 -9.19 -13.09
CA ASN A 394 40.45 -8.91 -14.16
C ASN A 394 39.64 -8.74 -15.45
N THR A 395 39.52 -7.50 -15.92
CA THR A 395 38.81 -7.17 -17.16
C THR A 395 39.39 -7.89 -18.39
N GLU A 396 40.61 -8.43 -18.30
CA GLU A 396 41.22 -9.32 -19.30
C GLU A 396 40.50 -10.69 -19.38
N ASP A 397 39.91 -11.22 -18.30
CA ASP A 397 39.19 -12.52 -18.30
C ASP A 397 37.82 -12.45 -19.01
N LEU A 398 37.36 -11.23 -19.33
CA LEU A 398 36.21 -11.07 -20.20
C LEU A 398 36.55 -11.44 -21.64
N LYS A 399 37.83 -11.58 -22.06
CA LYS A 399 38.25 -12.01 -23.42
C LYS A 399 37.68 -13.39 -23.79
N GLY A 400 36.45 -13.40 -24.29
CA GLY A 400 35.74 -14.59 -24.78
C GLY A 400 34.45 -14.93 -24.03
N LYS A 401 34.17 -14.29 -22.88
CA LYS A 401 32.96 -14.51 -22.08
C LYS A 401 32.05 -13.27 -22.09
N LYS A 402 30.73 -13.49 -22.03
CA LYS A 402 29.75 -12.40 -21.90
C LYS A 402 29.75 -11.93 -20.44
N GLY A 403 30.26 -10.74 -20.16
CA GLY A 403 30.08 -10.11 -18.86
C GLY A 403 28.67 -9.55 -18.71
N PHE A 404 28.16 -9.51 -17.49
CA PHE A 404 26.86 -8.93 -17.16
C PHE A 404 27.01 -7.87 -16.07
N ILE A 405 26.24 -6.80 -16.17
CA ILE A 405 26.20 -5.70 -15.19
C ILE A 405 24.77 -5.54 -14.68
N ARG A 406 24.64 -5.26 -13.38
CA ARG A 406 23.43 -4.71 -12.77
C ARG A 406 23.79 -3.61 -11.77
N ILE A 407 22.84 -2.75 -11.48
CA ILE A 407 22.94 -1.68 -10.49
C ILE A 407 22.12 -2.09 -9.28
N GLU A 408 22.74 -2.07 -8.11
CA GLU A 408 22.08 -2.21 -6.81
C GLU A 408 21.98 -0.82 -6.18
N GLN A 409 20.77 -0.28 -6.11
CA GLN A 409 20.44 0.92 -5.36
C GLN A 409 20.32 0.58 -3.88
N VAL A 410 20.98 1.33 -3.01
CA VAL A 410 20.96 1.16 -1.55
C VAL A 410 20.42 2.42 -0.91
N ASP A 411 19.32 2.30 -0.15
CA ASP A 411 18.73 3.43 0.57
C ASP A 411 19.48 3.76 1.87
N THR A 412 19.17 4.90 2.49
CA THR A 412 19.82 5.33 3.74
C THR A 412 19.52 4.41 4.92
N ASP A 413 18.50 3.55 4.80
CA ASP A 413 18.11 2.56 5.80
C ASP A 413 18.73 1.17 5.52
N GLY A 414 19.52 1.04 4.45
CA GLY A 414 20.25 -0.17 4.06
C GLY A 414 19.47 -1.17 3.20
N HIS A 415 18.26 -0.86 2.74
CA HIS A 415 17.51 -1.72 1.83
C HIS A 415 18.02 -1.58 0.40
N SER A 416 18.03 -2.70 -0.32
CA SER A 416 18.61 -2.81 -1.66
C SER A 416 17.57 -3.11 -2.74
N SER A 417 17.80 -2.55 -3.91
CA SER A 417 16.89 -2.53 -5.06
C SER A 417 17.70 -2.70 -6.34
N TYR A 418 17.31 -3.62 -7.24
CA TYR A 418 18.15 -3.99 -8.38
C TYR A 418 17.61 -3.51 -9.72
N SER A 419 18.51 -3.13 -10.62
CA SER A 419 18.18 -2.88 -12.01
C SER A 419 18.02 -4.16 -12.83
N LYS A 420 17.57 -4.01 -14.09
CA LYS A 420 17.73 -5.07 -15.10
C LYS A 420 19.21 -5.41 -15.29
N ILE A 421 19.47 -6.68 -15.61
CA ILE A 421 20.79 -7.16 -15.98
C ILE A 421 21.04 -6.82 -17.45
N VAL A 422 22.18 -6.21 -17.75
CA VAL A 422 22.61 -5.90 -19.11
C VAL A 422 23.89 -6.66 -19.45
N ALA A 423 23.99 -7.14 -20.69
CA ALA A 423 25.23 -7.70 -21.19
C ALA A 423 26.22 -6.58 -21.51
N VAL A 424 27.49 -6.78 -21.18
CA VAL A 424 28.56 -5.85 -21.54
C VAL A 424 28.81 -5.93 -23.03
N THR A 425 28.66 -4.80 -23.73
CA THR A 425 29.00 -4.66 -25.15
C THR A 425 30.46 -4.25 -25.31
N ARG A 426 31.09 -4.65 -26.41
CA ARG A 426 32.45 -4.24 -26.76
C ARG A 426 32.40 -3.23 -27.87
N ASP A 427 33.15 -2.15 -27.70
CA ASP A 427 33.46 -1.20 -28.78
C ASP A 427 34.62 -1.68 -29.64
#